data_AF-H6L6V2-F1
#
_entry.id   AF-H6L6V2-F1
#
_cell.length_a   1.000
_cell.length_b   1.000
_cell.length_c   1.000
_cell.angle_alpha   90.00
_cell.angle_beta   90.00
_cell.angle_gamma   90.00
#
_symmetry.space_group_name_H-M   'P 1'
#
loop_
_entity.id
_entity.type
_entity.pdbx_description
1 polymer ?
#
loop_
_entity_poly.entity_id
_entity_poly.type
_entity_poly.pdbx_seq_one_letter_code
_entity_poly.pdbx_strand_id
1 'polypeptide(L)'
;MYKKMIPLAFLGLFLVSCAGEAEKAAASSENPMKTETAADPYADLEAPKPPQTEQRPKVQHKAVGQHYSVAYASTEDNYYFFDDGRFVYASSSEYSPSILTGDWTAEGPKISFKNVVHYYGKPTGKMIPPCGSVCTYDDYGMRVEKYSQDIDPIDIDMGLGDEFPFNVSPHGLKSSDIHAFLRAADSKRSYLEVSERPLQPSELKDKTAEELRLMRNEVFAAYGYKFKDEALKKHFRNQGFYGHSSDVNAFLSPLEKDNIALIKKVEAIKKK
;
A
#
# COMPACT_ATOMS: atom_id res chain seq x y z
N MET A 1 41.81 -29.51 41.04
CA MET A 1 43.10 -29.45 40.34
C MET A 1 43.67 -28.04 40.49
N TYR A 2 44.72 -27.93 41.30
CA TYR A 2 45.46 -26.69 41.60
C TYR A 2 46.56 -26.46 40.54
N LYS A 3 46.78 -25.20 40.14
CA LYS A 3 48.10 -24.57 39.86
C LYS A 3 47.90 -23.06 39.68
N LYS A 4 48.21 -22.26 40.71
CA LYS A 4 49.48 -21.51 40.96
C LYS A 4 49.72 -20.40 39.92
N MET A 5 49.55 -19.11 40.24
CA MET A 5 50.34 -18.18 41.10
C MET A 5 51.48 -17.42 40.38
N ILE A 6 51.18 -16.14 40.08
CA ILE A 6 51.90 -14.85 40.31
C ILE A 6 53.33 -14.57 39.70
N PRO A 7 53.87 -13.32 39.76
CA PRO A 7 53.96 -12.31 38.68
C PRO A 7 55.43 -11.91 38.36
N LEU A 8 55.68 -10.88 37.55
CA LEU A 8 56.82 -9.97 37.79
C LEU A 8 56.64 -8.60 37.13
N ALA A 9 56.86 -7.55 37.92
CA ALA A 9 56.95 -6.15 37.54
C ALA A 9 58.29 -5.85 36.87
N PHE A 10 58.34 -4.85 35.98
CA PHE A 10 59.57 -4.13 35.69
C PHE A 10 59.32 -2.62 35.73
N LEU A 11 59.91 -2.02 36.77
CA LEU A 11 60.06 -0.61 37.04
C LEU A 11 61.32 -0.15 36.30
N GLY A 12 61.21 0.90 35.48
CA GLY A 12 62.35 1.55 34.82
C GLY A 12 62.28 3.06 35.05
N LEU A 13 62.99 3.51 36.08
CA LEU A 13 63.22 4.92 36.42
C LEU A 13 64.54 5.36 35.78
N PHE A 14 64.56 6.48 35.05
CA PHE A 14 65.79 7.23 34.77
C PHE A 14 65.56 8.72 35.07
N LEU A 15 66.52 9.31 35.77
CA LEU A 15 66.53 10.66 36.33
C LEU A 15 67.21 11.68 35.38
N VAL A 16 66.56 12.84 35.27
CA VAL A 16 67.05 14.25 35.44
C VAL A 16 68.19 14.83 34.57
N SER A 17 67.91 16.07 34.11
CA SER A 17 68.79 17.28 33.97
C SER A 17 68.68 17.90 32.57
N CYS A 18 68.57 19.20 32.27
CA CYS A 18 68.42 20.48 32.97
C CYS A 18 68.07 21.57 31.91
N ALA A 19 67.52 22.71 32.37
CA ALA A 19 67.50 24.09 31.79
C ALA A 19 66.88 24.30 30.38
N GLY A 20 65.84 25.12 30.22
CA GLY A 20 65.90 26.59 30.06
C GLY A 20 65.72 26.90 28.56
N GLU A 21 64.61 27.43 28.08
CA GLU A 21 64.33 28.88 27.98
C GLU A 21 62.85 29.11 27.61
N ALA A 22 62.37 30.30 27.96
CA ALA A 22 61.02 30.78 27.77
C ALA A 22 60.70 31.11 26.31
N GLU A 23 59.49 30.80 25.82
CA GLU A 23 58.84 31.66 24.83
C GLU A 23 57.30 31.54 24.84
N LYS A 24 56.68 32.71 25.09
CA LYS A 24 55.34 33.19 24.71
C LYS A 24 54.12 32.29 24.92
N ALA A 25 53.36 32.67 25.95
CA ALA A 25 51.93 32.43 26.05
C ALA A 25 51.19 33.00 24.82
N ALA A 26 50.71 32.12 23.95
CA ALA A 26 49.59 32.41 23.07
C ALA A 26 48.31 32.06 23.83
N ALA A 27 47.58 33.09 24.27
CA ALA A 27 46.24 32.92 24.81
C ALA A 27 45.32 32.43 23.68
N SER A 28 45.12 31.12 23.62
CA SER A 28 44.03 30.49 22.89
C SER A 28 42.74 30.80 23.63
N SER A 29 41.99 31.78 23.12
CA SER A 29 40.61 31.99 23.54
C SER A 29 39.80 30.76 23.15
N GLU A 30 39.51 29.89 24.11
CA GLU A 30 38.44 28.92 23.99
C GLU A 30 37.12 29.71 23.88
N ASN A 31 36.70 29.93 22.64
CA ASN A 31 35.35 30.37 22.35
C ASN A 31 34.46 29.14 22.59
N PRO A 32 33.52 29.15 23.55
CA PRO A 32 32.61 28.04 23.71
C PRO A 32 31.73 28.02 22.46
N MET A 33 32.02 27.06 21.57
CA MET A 33 31.15 26.75 20.44
C MET A 33 29.80 26.36 21.04
N LYS A 34 28.88 27.32 21.06
CA LYS A 34 27.46 27.04 21.24
C LYS A 34 27.07 26.16 20.07
N THR A 35 27.08 24.85 20.28
CA THR A 35 26.29 23.93 19.49
C THR A 35 24.83 24.28 19.78
N GLU A 36 24.33 25.28 19.06
CA GLU A 36 22.91 25.42 18.82
C GLU A 36 22.50 24.12 18.15
N THR A 37 21.96 23.19 18.95
CA THR A 37 21.36 21.98 18.42
C THR A 37 20.17 22.47 17.63
N ALA A 38 20.33 22.59 16.30
CA ALA A 38 19.23 22.90 15.42
C ALA A 38 18.09 21.95 15.77
N ALA A 39 16.94 22.49 16.17
CA ALA A 39 15.79 21.69 16.55
C ALA A 39 15.52 20.66 15.44
N ASP A 40 15.43 19.38 15.80
CA ASP A 40 15.18 18.31 14.82
C ASP A 40 13.91 18.68 14.02
N PRO A 41 14.02 18.98 12.72
CA PRO A 41 12.91 19.50 11.93
C PRO A 41 11.78 18.48 11.74
N TYR A 42 11.98 17.25 12.21
CA TYR A 42 11.03 16.15 12.17
C TYR A 42 10.46 15.79 13.55
N ALA A 43 10.78 16.53 14.62
CA ALA A 43 10.39 16.20 16.00
C ALA A 43 8.87 16.12 16.22
N ASP A 44 8.10 16.94 15.50
CA ASP A 44 6.63 17.01 15.62
C ASP A 44 5.90 16.05 14.68
N LEU A 45 6.62 15.20 13.94
CA LEU A 45 6.00 14.23 13.06
C LEU A 45 5.56 12.99 13.84
N GLU A 46 4.30 12.62 13.67
CA GLU A 46 3.72 11.41 14.24
C GLU A 46 3.51 10.36 13.15
N ALA A 47 3.69 9.09 13.52
CA ALA A 47 3.33 7.96 12.68
C ALA A 47 1.80 7.88 12.53
N PRO A 48 1.29 7.47 11.35
CA PRO A 48 -0.12 7.16 11.19
C PRO A 48 -0.61 6.12 12.19
N LYS A 49 -1.91 6.16 12.49
CA LYS A 49 -2.51 5.14 13.34
C LYS A 49 -2.56 3.82 12.57
N PRO A 50 -2.35 2.67 13.23
CA PRO A 50 -2.54 1.38 12.60
C PRO A 50 -3.98 1.24 12.09
N PRO A 51 -4.20 0.56 10.96
CA PRO A 51 -5.55 0.22 10.50
C PRO A 51 -6.32 -0.46 11.62
N GLN A 52 -7.57 -0.07 11.82
CA GLN A 52 -8.44 -0.78 12.75
C GLN A 52 -8.81 -2.13 12.12
N THR A 53 -8.23 -3.20 12.63
CA THR A 53 -8.64 -4.56 12.23
C THR A 53 -9.96 -4.89 12.93
N GLU A 54 -11.03 -4.97 12.16
CA GLU A 54 -12.32 -5.44 12.67
C GLU A 54 -12.24 -6.95 12.92
N GLN A 55 -12.35 -7.37 14.18
CA GLN A 55 -12.48 -8.78 14.52
C GLN A 55 -13.91 -9.23 14.24
N ARG A 56 -14.07 -10.04 13.18
CA ARG A 56 -15.35 -10.61 12.78
C ARG A 56 -15.41 -12.10 13.13
N PRO A 57 -16.58 -12.63 13.53
CA PRO A 57 -16.77 -14.07 13.66
C PRO A 57 -16.41 -14.78 12.36
N LYS A 58 -15.71 -15.91 12.48
CA LYS A 58 -15.33 -16.69 11.31
C LYS A 58 -16.50 -17.48 10.75
N VAL A 59 -16.77 -17.34 9.47
CA VAL A 59 -17.77 -18.10 8.72
C VAL A 59 -17.15 -19.42 8.28
N GLN A 60 -17.81 -20.53 8.62
CA GLN A 60 -17.45 -21.86 8.13
C GLN A 60 -18.40 -22.26 7.02
N HIS A 61 -17.91 -22.35 5.78
CA HIS A 61 -18.71 -22.74 4.62
C HIS A 61 -17.81 -23.24 3.49
N LYS A 62 -18.32 -24.10 2.61
CA LYS A 62 -17.54 -24.65 1.47
C LYS A 62 -17.06 -23.58 0.48
N ALA A 63 -17.76 -22.45 0.41
CA ALA A 63 -17.41 -21.35 -0.47
C ALA A 63 -16.17 -20.57 0.00
N VAL A 64 -15.83 -20.66 1.30
CA VAL A 64 -14.73 -19.90 1.89
C VAL A 64 -13.39 -20.31 1.26
N GLY A 65 -12.62 -19.32 0.81
CA GLY A 65 -11.33 -19.52 0.16
C GLY A 65 -11.42 -19.96 -1.30
N GLN A 66 -12.64 -20.08 -1.84
CA GLN A 66 -12.89 -20.44 -3.23
C GLN A 66 -13.23 -19.20 -4.06
N HIS A 67 -12.80 -19.23 -5.31
CA HIS A 67 -13.19 -18.38 -6.41
C HIS A 67 -14.20 -19.14 -7.26
N TYR A 68 -15.40 -18.56 -7.39
CA TYR A 68 -16.45 -19.03 -8.29
C TYR A 68 -16.47 -18.10 -9.49
N SER A 69 -16.20 -18.63 -10.68
CA SER A 69 -16.20 -17.87 -11.93
C SER A 69 -17.26 -18.40 -12.88
N VAL A 70 -17.91 -17.49 -13.60
CA VAL A 70 -18.84 -17.85 -14.67
C VAL A 70 -18.65 -16.89 -15.83
N ALA A 71 -18.38 -17.46 -17.00
CA ALA A 71 -18.26 -16.69 -18.22
C ALA A 71 -19.65 -16.50 -18.84
N TYR A 72 -20.02 -15.25 -19.10
CA TYR A 72 -21.23 -14.88 -19.80
C TYR A 72 -20.89 -13.99 -21.00
N ALA A 73 -21.01 -14.53 -22.21
CA ALA A 73 -20.65 -13.86 -23.46
C ALA A 73 -19.22 -13.27 -23.42
N SER A 74 -19.10 -11.93 -23.33
CA SER A 74 -17.83 -11.20 -23.29
C SER A 74 -17.44 -10.70 -21.91
N THR A 75 -18.08 -11.22 -20.86
CA THR A 75 -17.82 -10.87 -19.45
C THR A 75 -17.59 -12.11 -18.62
N GLU A 76 -16.78 -11.99 -17.58
CA GLU A 76 -16.62 -13.05 -16.57
C GLU A 76 -16.96 -12.47 -15.20
N ASP A 77 -17.89 -13.12 -14.53
CA ASP A 77 -18.29 -12.81 -13.17
C ASP A 77 -17.47 -13.65 -12.21
N ASN A 78 -16.78 -12.99 -11.28
CA ASN A 78 -15.85 -13.62 -10.37
C ASN A 78 -16.25 -13.32 -8.93
N TYR A 79 -16.58 -14.35 -8.15
CA TYR A 79 -16.95 -14.25 -6.75
C TYR A 79 -15.86 -14.85 -5.87
N TYR A 80 -15.45 -14.11 -4.83
CA TYR A 80 -14.46 -14.51 -3.84
C TYR A 80 -15.10 -14.40 -2.46
N PHE A 81 -15.10 -15.49 -1.69
CA PHE A 81 -15.72 -15.53 -0.36
C PHE A 81 -14.67 -15.73 0.73
N PHE A 82 -14.68 -14.84 1.71
CA PHE A 82 -13.72 -14.84 2.79
C PHE A 82 -14.33 -15.35 4.10
N ASP A 83 -13.47 -15.91 4.94
CA ASP A 83 -13.85 -16.50 6.22
C ASP A 83 -14.28 -15.46 7.27
N ASP A 84 -14.12 -14.17 7.02
CA ASP A 84 -14.57 -13.08 7.88
C ASP A 84 -15.95 -12.52 7.49
N GLY A 85 -16.65 -13.22 6.61
CA GLY A 85 -18.00 -12.87 6.16
C GLY A 85 -18.04 -11.78 5.09
N ARG A 86 -16.88 -11.35 4.56
CA ARG A 86 -16.83 -10.44 3.41
C ARG A 86 -16.71 -11.19 2.10
N PHE A 87 -17.21 -10.57 1.03
CA PHE A 87 -17.04 -11.06 -0.33
C PHE A 87 -16.42 -9.99 -1.23
N VAL A 88 -15.83 -10.44 -2.33
CA VAL A 88 -15.50 -9.58 -3.47
C VAL A 88 -16.17 -10.19 -4.69
N TYR A 89 -16.86 -9.36 -5.46
CA TYR A 89 -17.41 -9.70 -6.77
C TYR A 89 -16.77 -8.78 -7.80
N ALA A 90 -16.16 -9.36 -8.82
CA ALA A 90 -15.55 -8.62 -9.92
C ALA A 90 -16.16 -9.10 -11.24
N SER A 91 -16.86 -8.19 -11.92
CA SER A 91 -17.26 -8.39 -13.31
C SER A 91 -16.15 -7.87 -14.20
N SER A 92 -15.35 -8.75 -14.78
CA SER A 92 -14.36 -8.37 -15.77
C SER A 92 -15.03 -8.21 -17.13
N SER A 93 -15.27 -6.95 -17.52
CA SER A 93 -15.18 -6.56 -18.91
C SER A 93 -13.82 -5.89 -19.11
N GLU A 94 -13.20 -6.01 -20.28
CA GLU A 94 -11.83 -5.53 -20.56
C GLU A 94 -11.62 -4.01 -20.31
N TYR A 95 -12.68 -3.27 -19.95
CA TYR A 95 -12.79 -1.85 -20.22
C TYR A 95 -13.33 -0.98 -19.07
N SER A 96 -13.70 -1.54 -17.91
CA SER A 96 -13.96 -0.72 -16.72
C SER A 96 -13.82 -1.55 -15.44
N PRO A 97 -13.03 -1.09 -14.43
CA PRO A 97 -13.07 -1.72 -13.13
C PRO A 97 -14.47 -1.55 -12.55
N SER A 98 -15.11 -2.67 -12.20
CA SER A 98 -16.40 -2.71 -11.51
C SER A 98 -16.35 -3.85 -10.50
N ILE A 99 -16.13 -3.49 -9.24
CA ILE A 99 -15.94 -4.43 -8.15
C ILE A 99 -16.95 -4.11 -7.05
N LEU A 100 -17.74 -5.11 -6.67
CA LEU A 100 -18.61 -5.04 -5.51
C LEU A 100 -17.95 -5.76 -4.33
N THR A 101 -18.15 -5.24 -3.13
CA THR A 101 -17.78 -5.91 -1.89
C THR A 101 -18.81 -5.60 -0.83
N GLY A 102 -18.88 -6.43 0.20
CA GLY A 102 -19.84 -6.28 1.29
C GLY A 102 -19.83 -7.52 2.16
N ASP A 103 -20.94 -7.76 2.83
CA ASP A 103 -21.14 -8.92 3.69
C ASP A 103 -21.89 -10.02 2.92
N TRP A 104 -21.58 -11.28 3.21
CA TRP A 104 -22.32 -12.43 2.69
C TRP A 104 -22.78 -13.38 3.80
N THR A 105 -23.87 -14.09 3.52
CA THR A 105 -24.42 -15.15 4.39
C THR A 105 -24.82 -16.35 3.55
N ALA A 106 -24.80 -17.55 4.15
CA ALA A 106 -25.21 -18.79 3.48
C ALA A 106 -26.36 -19.50 4.22
N GLU A 107 -27.29 -20.06 3.43
CA GLU A 107 -28.28 -21.04 3.86
C GLU A 107 -28.21 -22.24 2.91
N GLY A 108 -27.52 -23.31 3.32
CA GLY A 108 -27.16 -24.39 2.40
C GLY A 108 -26.29 -23.87 1.24
N PRO A 109 -26.61 -24.17 -0.03
CA PRO A 109 -25.85 -23.66 -1.18
C PRO A 109 -26.18 -22.21 -1.55
N LYS A 110 -27.22 -21.62 -0.95
CA LYS A 110 -27.68 -20.29 -1.31
C LYS A 110 -26.87 -19.22 -0.57
N ILE A 111 -26.24 -18.32 -1.33
CA ILE A 111 -25.48 -17.18 -0.83
C ILE A 111 -26.28 -15.90 -1.04
N SER A 112 -26.36 -15.06 0.00
CA SER A 112 -27.01 -13.73 -0.06
C SER A 112 -26.02 -12.64 0.32
N PHE A 113 -26.21 -11.44 -0.25
CA PHE A 113 -25.28 -10.31 -0.13
C PHE A 113 -25.94 -9.12 0.58
N LYS A 114 -25.18 -8.38 1.40
CA LYS A 114 -25.64 -7.20 2.13
C LYS A 114 -24.55 -6.15 2.26
N ASN A 115 -24.95 -4.92 2.60
CA ASN A 115 -24.05 -3.79 2.84
C ASN A 115 -23.08 -3.57 1.66
N VAL A 116 -23.59 -3.72 0.44
CA VAL A 116 -22.77 -3.74 -0.76
C VAL A 116 -22.23 -2.34 -1.06
N VAL A 117 -20.95 -2.28 -1.39
CA VAL A 117 -20.20 -1.10 -1.82
C VAL A 117 -19.65 -1.37 -3.20
N HIS A 118 -19.79 -0.39 -4.09
CA HIS A 118 -19.34 -0.47 -5.47
C HIS A 118 -18.12 0.42 -5.71
N TYR A 119 -17.03 -0.21 -6.11
CA TYR A 119 -15.80 0.42 -6.56
C TYR A 119 -15.78 0.36 -8.07
N TYR A 120 -15.88 1.53 -8.73
CA TYR A 120 -16.00 1.56 -10.18
C TYR A 120 -15.28 2.72 -10.85
N GLY A 121 -14.92 2.52 -12.12
CA GLY A 121 -14.44 3.57 -12.99
C GLY A 121 -15.60 4.29 -13.68
N LYS A 122 -15.85 5.56 -13.34
CA LYS A 122 -16.79 6.40 -14.07
C LYS A 122 -16.09 7.01 -15.29
N PRO A 123 -16.58 6.80 -16.53
CA PRO A 123 -16.04 7.47 -17.70
C PRO A 123 -16.02 8.99 -17.54
N THR A 124 -14.85 9.59 -17.75
CA THR A 124 -14.62 11.04 -17.74
C THR A 124 -13.99 11.53 -19.04
N GLY A 125 -13.46 10.60 -19.83
CA GLY A 125 -12.78 10.86 -21.08
C GLY A 125 -13.66 10.70 -22.32
N LYS A 126 -13.01 10.75 -23.48
CA LYS A 126 -13.64 10.44 -24.76
C LYS A 126 -13.75 8.94 -24.92
N MET A 127 -14.88 8.52 -25.47
CA MET A 127 -15.08 7.14 -25.90
C MET A 127 -14.04 6.77 -26.96
N ILE A 128 -13.40 5.61 -26.81
CA ILE A 128 -12.43 5.09 -27.77
C ILE A 128 -13.15 4.09 -28.69
N PRO A 129 -13.32 4.39 -29.99
CA PRO A 129 -13.92 3.45 -30.94
C PRO A 129 -12.91 2.36 -31.38
N PRO A 130 -13.39 1.17 -31.78
CA PRO A 130 -14.80 0.75 -31.80
C PRO A 130 -15.31 0.35 -30.40
N CYS A 131 -16.58 0.63 -30.11
CA CYS A 131 -17.22 0.01 -28.94
C CYS A 131 -17.53 -1.46 -29.24
N GLY A 132 -17.13 -2.36 -28.34
CA GLY A 132 -17.67 -3.72 -28.27
C GLY A 132 -18.98 -3.74 -27.48
N SER A 133 -19.23 -4.81 -26.74
CA SER A 133 -20.37 -4.92 -25.80
C SER A 133 -20.34 -3.86 -24.70
N VAL A 134 -19.13 -3.39 -24.34
CA VAL A 134 -18.89 -2.29 -23.39
C VAL A 134 -17.96 -1.28 -24.07
N CYS A 135 -18.32 -0.01 -24.02
CA CYS A 135 -17.47 1.06 -24.54
C CYS A 135 -16.26 1.33 -23.63
N THR A 136 -15.11 1.56 -24.24
CA THR A 136 -13.91 2.09 -23.57
C THR A 136 -13.86 3.60 -23.61
N TYR A 137 -13.13 4.17 -22.67
CA TYR A 137 -12.87 5.59 -22.61
C TYR A 137 -11.38 5.83 -22.40
N ASP A 138 -10.88 6.94 -22.95
CA ASP A 138 -9.51 7.37 -22.75
C ASP A 138 -9.26 7.90 -21.34
N ASP A 139 -10.30 8.02 -20.50
CA ASP A 139 -10.20 8.41 -19.10
C ASP A 139 -11.39 7.99 -18.22
N TYR A 140 -11.06 7.71 -16.97
CA TYR A 140 -12.00 7.37 -15.91
C TYR A 140 -11.64 8.11 -14.62
N GLY A 141 -12.67 8.51 -13.87
CA GLY A 141 -12.56 8.89 -12.46
C GLY A 141 -13.04 7.74 -11.59
N MET A 142 -12.20 7.25 -10.69
CA MET A 142 -12.57 6.16 -9.77
C MET A 142 -13.57 6.66 -8.73
N ARG A 143 -14.61 5.88 -8.45
CA ARG A 143 -15.71 6.22 -7.56
C ARG A 143 -16.02 5.06 -6.63
N VAL A 144 -16.47 5.41 -5.42
CA VAL A 144 -16.91 4.46 -4.41
C VAL A 144 -18.26 4.90 -3.90
N GLU A 145 -19.26 4.06 -4.02
CA GLU A 145 -20.63 4.38 -3.65
C GLU A 145 -21.27 3.19 -2.94
N LYS A 146 -22.22 3.47 -2.02
CA LYS A 146 -23.09 2.39 -1.51
C LYS A 146 -23.93 1.89 -2.67
N TYR A 147 -23.88 0.59 -2.91
CA TYR A 147 -24.64 0.00 -3.99
C TYR A 147 -26.11 -0.04 -3.58
N SER A 148 -26.96 0.64 -4.34
CA SER A 148 -28.37 0.82 -4.00
C SER A 148 -29.26 -0.33 -4.47
N GLN A 149 -28.71 -1.26 -5.27
CA GLN A 149 -29.43 -2.41 -5.79
C GLN A 149 -29.11 -3.64 -4.97
N ASP A 150 -30.11 -4.48 -4.72
CA ASP A 150 -29.88 -5.80 -4.14
C ASP A 150 -29.17 -6.68 -5.18
N ILE A 151 -28.12 -7.38 -4.77
CA ILE A 151 -27.54 -8.44 -5.59
C ILE A 151 -28.40 -9.68 -5.35
N ASP A 152 -28.91 -10.26 -6.43
CA ASP A 152 -29.68 -11.50 -6.35
C ASP A 152 -28.88 -12.60 -5.65
N PRO A 153 -29.49 -13.35 -4.73
CA PRO A 153 -28.83 -14.50 -4.13
C PRO A 153 -28.41 -15.51 -5.20
N ILE A 154 -27.20 -16.06 -5.07
CA ILE A 154 -26.70 -17.11 -5.96
C ILE A 154 -26.80 -18.48 -5.30
N ASP A 155 -26.93 -19.52 -6.10
CA ASP A 155 -26.77 -20.90 -5.65
C ASP A 155 -25.43 -21.43 -6.16
N ILE A 156 -24.51 -21.73 -5.25
CA ILE A 156 -23.14 -22.13 -5.64
C ILE A 156 -23.04 -23.56 -6.18
N ASP A 157 -24.09 -24.37 -6.02
CA ASP A 157 -24.16 -25.72 -6.61
C ASP A 157 -24.81 -25.70 -7.99
N MET A 158 -25.76 -24.79 -8.21
CA MET A 158 -26.50 -24.66 -9.47
C MET A 158 -25.94 -23.61 -10.44
N GLY A 159 -25.03 -22.74 -10.01
CA GLY A 159 -24.53 -21.66 -10.86
C GLY A 159 -25.51 -20.49 -10.99
N LEU A 160 -25.47 -19.81 -12.15
CA LEU A 160 -26.47 -18.81 -12.53
C LEU A 160 -27.61 -19.46 -13.35
N GLY A 161 -28.09 -20.61 -12.87
CA GLY A 161 -29.05 -21.49 -13.55
C GLY A 161 -28.38 -22.66 -14.28
N ASP A 162 -29.21 -23.61 -14.76
CA ASP A 162 -28.76 -24.90 -15.30
C ASP A 162 -27.79 -24.80 -16.50
N GLU A 163 -27.76 -23.66 -17.21
CA GLU A 163 -26.91 -23.44 -18.38
C GLU A 163 -25.57 -22.76 -18.07
N PHE A 164 -25.41 -22.19 -16.87
CA PHE A 164 -24.24 -21.38 -16.50
C PHE A 164 -23.64 -21.85 -15.15
N PRO A 165 -23.03 -23.05 -15.11
CA PRO A 165 -22.39 -23.55 -13.90
C PRO A 165 -21.14 -22.73 -13.56
N PHE A 166 -20.83 -22.62 -12.26
CA PHE A 166 -19.59 -22.00 -11.82
C PHE A 166 -18.38 -22.91 -12.05
N ASN A 167 -17.30 -22.34 -12.54
CA ASN A 167 -15.96 -22.89 -12.40
C ASN A 167 -15.44 -22.53 -11.01
N VAL A 168 -14.99 -23.52 -10.23
CA VAL A 168 -14.57 -23.32 -8.84
C VAL A 168 -13.11 -23.64 -8.67
N SER A 169 -12.34 -22.71 -8.10
CA SER A 169 -10.93 -22.92 -7.79
C SER A 169 -10.49 -22.14 -6.54
N PRO A 170 -9.44 -22.54 -5.81
CA PRO A 170 -8.95 -21.75 -4.67
C PRO A 170 -8.35 -20.40 -5.11
N HIS A 171 -8.72 -19.30 -4.45
CA HIS A 171 -8.28 -17.96 -4.90
C HIS A 171 -6.93 -17.48 -4.36
N GLY A 172 -6.40 -18.12 -3.30
CA GLY A 172 -5.10 -17.76 -2.71
C GLY A 172 -4.99 -16.36 -2.06
N LEU A 173 -5.98 -15.47 -2.24
CA LEU A 173 -6.07 -14.18 -1.55
C LEU A 173 -6.01 -14.35 -0.03
N LYS A 174 -5.06 -13.65 0.60
CA LYS A 174 -4.77 -13.75 2.05
C LYS A 174 -5.73 -12.94 2.92
N SER A 175 -6.48 -12.01 2.32
CA SER A 175 -7.32 -11.04 3.02
C SER A 175 -8.46 -10.59 2.12
N SER A 176 -9.59 -10.25 2.73
CA SER A 176 -10.74 -9.56 2.16
C SER A 176 -10.54 -8.04 2.04
N ASP A 177 -9.30 -7.56 2.16
CA ASP A 177 -8.95 -6.16 1.91
C ASP A 177 -9.19 -5.80 0.44
N ILE A 178 -10.30 -5.10 0.19
CA ILE A 178 -10.66 -4.59 -1.13
C ILE A 178 -9.57 -3.71 -1.73
N HIS A 179 -8.82 -2.96 -0.92
CA HIS A 179 -7.76 -2.10 -1.42
C HIS A 179 -6.60 -2.91 -2.00
N ALA A 180 -6.32 -4.11 -1.47
CA ALA A 180 -5.37 -5.04 -2.06
C ALA A 180 -5.84 -5.58 -3.41
N PHE A 181 -7.14 -5.87 -3.52
CA PHE A 181 -7.74 -6.34 -4.77
C PHE A 181 -7.75 -5.26 -5.86
N LEU A 182 -7.99 -3.99 -5.48
CA LEU A 182 -8.07 -2.86 -6.40
C LEU A 182 -6.72 -2.41 -6.98
N ARG A 183 -5.61 -2.81 -6.35
CA ARG A 183 -4.25 -2.52 -6.85
C ARG A 183 -3.87 -3.54 -7.91
N ALA A 184 -3.07 -3.13 -8.89
CA ALA A 184 -2.56 -4.03 -9.93
C ALA A 184 -1.79 -5.21 -9.30
N ALA A 185 -2.36 -6.43 -9.40
CA ALA A 185 -1.84 -7.65 -8.77
C ALA A 185 -0.41 -8.02 -9.24
N ASP A 186 -0.06 -7.69 -10.49
CA ASP A 186 1.22 -8.05 -11.12
C ASP A 186 2.28 -6.93 -11.06
N SER A 187 2.05 -5.91 -10.24
CA SER A 187 2.96 -4.77 -10.18
C SER A 187 4.24 -5.06 -9.41
N LYS A 188 5.40 -4.71 -10.00
CA LYS A 188 6.72 -4.77 -9.36
C LYS A 188 6.91 -3.59 -8.41
N ARG A 189 6.04 -3.49 -7.41
CA ARG A 189 6.09 -2.45 -6.38
C ARG A 189 7.37 -2.57 -5.55
N SER A 190 8.03 -1.43 -5.39
CA SER A 190 9.24 -1.28 -4.57
C SER A 190 8.91 -0.76 -3.16
N TYR A 191 7.73 -0.16 -2.95
CA TYR A 191 7.34 0.50 -1.71
C TYR A 191 6.02 -0.06 -1.17
N LEU A 192 5.99 -1.37 -0.94
CA LEU A 192 4.82 -2.08 -0.41
C LEU A 192 4.42 -1.58 0.97
N GLU A 193 5.39 -1.16 1.79
CA GLU A 193 5.19 -0.70 3.15
C GLU A 193 4.21 0.49 3.25
N VAL A 194 4.11 1.30 2.19
CA VAL A 194 3.19 2.46 2.13
C VAL A 194 1.72 2.01 2.18
N SER A 195 1.42 0.80 1.71
CA SER A 195 0.06 0.24 1.69
C SER A 195 -0.20 -0.77 2.81
N GLU A 196 0.84 -1.29 3.47
CA GLU A 196 0.72 -2.45 4.38
C GLU A 196 0.77 -2.09 5.87
N ARG A 197 1.50 -1.03 6.24
CA ARG A 197 1.65 -0.62 7.64
C ARG A 197 1.82 0.89 7.81
N PRO A 198 1.58 1.43 9.01
CA PRO A 198 1.99 2.79 9.32
C PRO A 198 3.49 2.99 9.15
N LEU A 199 3.85 4.07 8.46
CA LEU A 199 5.24 4.51 8.33
C LEU A 199 5.67 5.29 9.58
N GLN A 200 6.89 5.05 10.00
CA GLN A 200 7.54 5.77 11.08
C GLN A 200 8.28 6.99 10.52
N PRO A 201 8.15 8.19 11.11
CA PRO A 201 8.87 9.36 10.64
C PRO A 201 10.38 9.13 10.50
N SER A 202 10.98 8.38 11.42
CA SER A 202 12.40 8.01 11.41
C SER A 202 12.82 7.30 10.13
N GLU A 203 11.99 6.40 9.57
CA GLU A 203 12.34 5.64 8.35
C GLU A 203 12.31 6.50 7.08
N LEU A 204 11.67 7.67 7.15
CA LEU A 204 11.58 8.62 6.04
C LEU A 204 12.68 9.69 6.09
N LYS A 205 13.28 9.94 7.27
CA LYS A 205 14.33 10.95 7.43
C LYS A 205 15.57 10.65 6.60
N ASP A 206 15.89 9.37 6.37
CA ASP A 206 17.08 8.96 5.62
C ASP A 206 16.86 8.93 4.10
N LYS A 207 15.61 9.08 3.64
CA LYS A 207 15.27 9.04 2.21
C LYS A 207 15.46 10.41 1.55
N THR A 208 15.85 10.44 0.29
CA THR A 208 15.91 11.67 -0.51
C THR A 208 14.52 12.19 -0.86
N ALA A 209 14.42 13.46 -1.25
CA ALA A 209 13.15 14.03 -1.71
C ALA A 209 12.59 13.30 -2.95
N GLU A 210 13.46 12.78 -3.82
CA GLU A 210 13.05 12.00 -4.99
C GLU A 210 12.55 10.60 -4.59
N GLU A 211 13.21 9.90 -3.66
CA GLU A 211 12.71 8.62 -3.15
C GLU A 211 11.34 8.77 -2.51
N LEU A 212 11.14 9.81 -1.68
CA LEU A 212 9.84 10.13 -1.09
C LEU A 212 8.78 10.46 -2.16
N ARG A 213 9.20 11.07 -3.28
CA ARG A 213 8.36 11.31 -4.46
C ARG A 213 7.95 10.04 -5.16
N LEU A 214 8.87 9.11 -5.38
CA LEU A 214 8.56 7.81 -5.98
C LEU A 214 7.69 6.98 -5.04
N MET A 215 8.00 6.92 -3.75
CA MET A 215 7.22 6.19 -2.73
C MET A 215 5.74 6.55 -2.74
N ARG A 216 5.40 7.84 -2.59
CA ARG A 216 3.98 8.22 -2.55
C ARG A 216 3.28 8.01 -3.88
N ASN A 217 3.99 8.19 -5.00
CA ASN A 217 3.39 8.09 -6.33
C ASN A 217 3.22 6.64 -6.79
N GLU A 218 3.99 5.68 -6.25
CA GLU A 218 3.78 4.27 -6.54
C GLU A 218 2.39 3.79 -6.13
N VAL A 219 1.85 4.31 -5.03
CA VAL A 219 0.45 4.02 -4.61
C VAL A 219 -0.53 4.44 -5.71
N PHE A 220 -0.40 5.65 -6.25
CA PHE A 220 -1.25 6.12 -7.35
C PHE A 220 -1.06 5.27 -8.62
N ALA A 221 0.19 4.91 -8.94
CA ALA A 221 0.50 4.04 -10.07
C ALA A 221 -0.16 2.66 -9.94
N ALA A 222 -0.16 2.08 -8.72
CA ALA A 222 -0.78 0.80 -8.41
C ALA A 222 -2.30 0.80 -8.61
N TYR A 223 -2.94 1.96 -8.52
CA TYR A 223 -4.37 2.16 -8.83
C TYR A 223 -4.64 2.62 -10.27
N GLY A 224 -3.63 2.64 -11.14
CA GLY A 224 -3.79 2.99 -12.55
C GLY A 224 -3.85 4.50 -12.84
N TYR A 225 -3.21 5.32 -12.01
CA TYR A 225 -3.17 6.77 -12.22
C TYR A 225 -2.35 7.18 -13.46
N LYS A 226 -2.88 8.14 -14.22
CA LYS A 226 -2.21 8.79 -15.35
C LYS A 226 -1.39 9.98 -14.90
N PHE A 227 -0.07 9.77 -14.82
CA PHE A 227 0.86 10.85 -14.53
C PHE A 227 0.94 11.86 -15.69
N LYS A 228 0.80 13.14 -15.35
CA LYS A 228 1.11 14.28 -16.25
C LYS A 228 2.60 14.59 -16.28
N ASP A 229 3.30 14.26 -15.20
CA ASP A 229 4.75 14.41 -15.09
C ASP A 229 5.45 13.30 -15.89
N GLU A 230 6.22 13.68 -16.92
CA GLU A 230 6.85 12.73 -17.83
C GLU A 230 7.91 11.86 -17.15
N ALA A 231 8.57 12.35 -16.09
CA ALA A 231 9.54 11.55 -15.34
C ALA A 231 8.83 10.44 -14.55
N LEU A 232 7.75 10.75 -13.84
CA LEU A 232 6.95 9.73 -13.12
C LEU A 232 6.30 8.75 -14.09
N LYS A 233 5.71 9.26 -15.17
CA LYS A 233 5.11 8.43 -16.22
C LYS A 233 6.12 7.44 -16.80
N LYS A 234 7.31 7.90 -17.17
CA LYS A 234 8.38 7.03 -17.68
C LYS A 234 8.85 6.03 -16.62
N HIS A 235 9.03 6.48 -15.38
CA HIS A 235 9.46 5.63 -14.27
C HIS A 235 8.51 4.46 -14.03
N PHE A 236 7.22 4.73 -13.82
CA PHE A 236 6.23 3.69 -13.52
C PHE A 236 5.87 2.84 -14.74
N ARG A 237 5.88 3.40 -15.96
CA ARG A 237 5.72 2.60 -17.18
C ARG A 237 6.83 1.55 -17.30
N ASN A 238 8.07 1.91 -16.98
CA ASN A 238 9.20 0.97 -17.00
C ASN A 238 9.08 -0.14 -15.93
N GLN A 239 8.27 0.07 -14.89
CA GLN A 239 7.95 -0.93 -13.86
C GLN A 239 6.71 -1.76 -14.20
N GLY A 240 6.08 -1.53 -15.35
CA GLY A 240 4.91 -2.27 -15.83
C GLY A 240 3.56 -1.66 -15.41
N PHE A 241 3.54 -0.49 -14.75
CA PHE A 241 2.29 0.18 -14.44
C PHE A 241 1.67 0.82 -15.69
N TYR A 242 0.36 0.67 -15.84
CA TYR A 242 -0.40 1.30 -16.92
C TYR A 242 -1.45 2.26 -16.35
N GLY A 243 -1.46 3.50 -16.84
CA GLY A 243 -2.37 4.54 -16.37
C GLY A 243 -3.64 4.59 -17.22
N HIS A 244 -4.80 4.36 -16.61
CA HIS A 244 -6.13 4.46 -17.25
C HIS A 244 -7.05 5.48 -16.57
N SER A 245 -6.65 6.08 -15.45
CA SER A 245 -7.47 7.04 -14.68
C SER A 245 -6.75 8.34 -14.36
N SER A 246 -7.44 9.47 -14.49
CA SER A 246 -6.94 10.78 -14.06
C SER A 246 -7.23 11.08 -12.58
N ASP A 247 -8.02 10.26 -11.90
CA ASP A 247 -8.41 10.43 -10.50
C ASP A 247 -8.68 9.06 -9.85
N VAL A 248 -7.76 8.64 -8.99
CA VAL A 248 -7.82 7.36 -8.26
C VAL A 248 -8.06 7.54 -6.76
N ASN A 249 -8.26 8.77 -6.28
CA ASN A 249 -8.26 9.10 -4.84
C ASN A 249 -9.34 8.34 -4.04
N ALA A 250 -10.45 8.00 -4.69
CA ALA A 250 -11.53 7.24 -4.08
C ALA A 250 -11.11 5.81 -3.71
N PHE A 251 -10.14 5.22 -4.43
CA PHE A 251 -9.67 3.84 -4.21
C PHE A 251 -8.56 3.73 -3.17
N LEU A 252 -7.86 4.83 -2.87
CA LEU A 252 -6.82 4.83 -1.84
C LEU A 252 -7.42 4.49 -0.47
N SER A 253 -6.79 3.54 0.21
CA SER A 253 -7.11 3.19 1.59
C SER A 253 -6.86 4.36 2.55
N PRO A 254 -7.51 4.38 3.72
CA PRO A 254 -7.20 5.36 4.76
C PRO A 254 -5.72 5.36 5.16
N LEU A 255 -5.12 4.18 5.31
CA LEU A 255 -3.71 4.03 5.65
C LEU A 255 -2.79 4.67 4.60
N GLU A 256 -3.04 4.41 3.32
CA GLU A 256 -2.25 5.01 2.24
C GLU A 256 -2.36 6.54 2.25
N LYS A 257 -3.56 7.09 2.47
CA LYS A 257 -3.76 8.55 2.58
C LYS A 257 -2.93 9.14 3.71
N ASP A 258 -2.93 8.50 4.87
CA ASP A 258 -2.18 8.96 6.04
C ASP A 258 -0.66 8.84 5.83
N ASN A 259 -0.19 7.70 5.29
CA ASN A 259 1.21 7.48 4.95
C ASN A 259 1.70 8.49 3.89
N ILE A 260 0.91 8.74 2.84
CA ILE A 260 1.22 9.75 1.81
C ILE A 260 1.29 11.15 2.44
N ALA A 261 0.38 11.48 3.37
CA ALA A 261 0.41 12.76 4.06
C ALA A 261 1.70 12.93 4.88
N LEU A 262 2.13 11.90 5.61
CA LEU A 262 3.41 11.91 6.32
C LEU A 262 4.59 12.07 5.36
N ILE A 263 4.66 11.28 4.28
CA ILE A 263 5.71 11.36 3.25
C ILE A 263 5.81 12.79 2.68
N LYS A 264 4.69 13.43 2.37
CA LYS A 264 4.66 14.81 1.85
C LYS A 264 5.22 15.83 2.85
N LYS A 265 4.98 15.66 4.15
CA LYS A 265 5.56 16.55 5.18
C LYS A 265 7.08 16.42 5.21
N VAL A 266 7.61 15.19 5.21
CA VAL A 266 9.06 14.93 5.19
C VAL A 266 9.71 15.45 3.91
N GLU A 267 9.07 15.23 2.75
CA GLU A 267 9.55 15.75 1.46
C GLU A 267 9.62 17.28 1.47
N ALA A 268 8.60 17.97 2.02
CA ALA A 268 8.59 19.42 2.10
C ALA A 268 9.72 19.97 2.98
N ILE A 269 10.09 19.27 4.06
CA ILE A 269 11.25 19.63 4.89
C ILE A 269 12.55 19.51 4.09
N LYS A 270 12.70 18.45 3.27
CA LYS A 270 13.92 18.18 2.48
C LYS A 270 14.12 19.08 1.26
N LYS A 271 13.06 19.74 0.80
CA LYS A 271 13.12 20.68 -0.33
C LYS A 271 13.40 22.13 0.09
N LYS A 272 13.39 22.40 1.40
CA LYS A 272 13.84 23.68 1.96
C LYS A 272 15.35 23.71 2.05
#